data_AF-A0A8T2N4D5-F1
#
_entry.id   AF-A0A8T2N4D5-F1
#
_cell.length_a   1.000
_cell.length_b   1.000
_cell.length_c   1.000
_cell.angle_alpha   90.00
_cell.angle_beta   90.00
_cell.angle_gamma   90.00
#
_symmetry.space_group_name_H-M   'P 1'
#
loop_
_entity.id
_entity.type
_entity.pdbx_description
1 polymer ?
#
loop_
_entity_poly.entity_id
_entity_poly.type
_entity_poly.pdbx_seq_one_letter_code
_entity_poly.pdbx_strand_id
1 'polypeptide(L)' 'MDNGYPKMIFYEFPGIGTKVDAAFENYGYLYFSNGPRQSEYNYATRRVVRVLLNYGWLNCY' A
#
# COMPACT_ATOMS: atom_id res chain seq x y z
N MET A 1 4.31 -10.61 19.00
CA MET A 1 5.20 -10.26 17.87
C MET A 1 5.76 -11.54 17.33
N ASP A 2 5.71 -11.72 16.02
CA ASP A 2 6.20 -12.94 15.38
C ASP A 2 7.73 -12.88 15.23
N ASN A 3 8.37 -14.05 15.24
CA ASN A 3 9.81 -14.14 15.06
C ASN A 3 10.23 -13.60 13.67
N GLY A 4 11.29 -12.79 13.62
CA GLY A 4 11.77 -12.16 12.38
C GLY A 4 11.20 -10.77 12.07
N TYR A 5 10.42 -10.17 12.98
CA TYR A 5 10.02 -8.75 12.92
C TYR A 5 10.77 -7.90 13.96
N PRO A 6 10.98 -6.58 13.72
CA PRO A 6 10.49 -5.77 12.61
C PRO A 6 11.28 -5.97 11.30
N LYS A 7 10.62 -5.74 10.17
CA LYS A 7 11.24 -5.76 8.83
C LYS A 7 11.13 -4.40 8.16
N MET A 8 12.03 -4.13 7.20
CA MET A 8 11.97 -2.90 6.42
C MET A 8 10.88 -2.98 5.35
N ILE A 9 10.07 -1.93 5.23
CA ILE A 9 8.93 -1.86 4.32
C ILE A 9 9.35 -2.13 2.87
N PHE A 10 10.46 -1.55 2.41
CA PHE A 10 10.89 -1.69 1.02
C PHE A 10 11.30 -3.13 0.63
N TYR A 11 11.67 -3.98 1.61
CA TYR A 11 11.96 -5.39 1.35
C TYR A 11 10.66 -6.21 1.25
N GLU A 12 9.70 -5.98 2.15
CA GLU A 12 8.46 -6.75 2.18
C GLU A 12 7.45 -6.28 1.11
N PHE A 13 7.41 -4.97 0.85
CA PHE A 13 6.50 -4.31 -0.08
C PHE A 13 7.29 -3.45 -1.11
N PRO A 14 7.99 -4.09 -2.06
CA PRO A 14 8.71 -3.36 -3.09
C PRO A 14 7.79 -2.44 -3.91
N GLY A 15 8.21 -1.20 -4.12
CA GLY A 15 7.53 -0.22 -4.99
C GLY A 15 6.61 0.77 -4.27
N ILE A 16 6.25 0.57 -3.00
CA ILE A 16 5.43 1.54 -2.25
C ILE A 16 6.27 2.63 -1.53
N GLY A 17 7.59 2.49 -1.57
CA GLY A 17 8.53 3.38 -0.87
C GLY A 17 8.83 2.91 0.55
N THR A 18 9.22 3.85 1.41
CA THR A 18 9.69 3.59 2.79
C THR A 18 8.75 4.12 3.87
N LYS A 19 7.68 4.82 3.49
CA LYS A 19 6.72 5.45 4.40
C LYS A 19 5.30 5.09 3.99
N VAL A 20 4.47 4.79 4.99
CA VAL A 20 3.03 4.53 4.84
C VAL A 20 2.30 5.44 5.81
N ASP A 21 1.42 6.29 5.29
CA ASP A 21 0.58 7.20 6.08
C ASP A 21 -0.76 6.55 6.47
N ALA A 22 -1.30 5.71 5.60
CA ALA A 22 -2.49 4.90 5.86
C ALA A 22 -2.46 3.61 5.02
N ALA A 23 -3.08 2.54 5.53
CA ALA A 23 -3.21 1.28 4.81
C ALA A 23 -4.58 0.62 5.06
N PHE A 24 -5.15 0.00 4.02
CA PHE A 24 -6.31 -0.88 4.15
C PHE A 24 -6.27 -1.98 3.07
N GLU A 25 -7.10 -3.01 3.26
CA GLU A 25 -7.30 -4.09 2.29
C GLU A 25 -8.70 -3.95 1.68
N ASN A 26 -8.83 -4.21 0.38
CA ASN A 26 -10.12 -4.29 -0.29
C ASN A 26 -10.04 -5.25 -1.50
N TYR A 27 -10.95 -6.22 -1.57
CA TYR A 27 -11.04 -7.23 -2.64
C TYR A 27 -9.72 -7.97 -2.98
N GLY A 28 -8.90 -8.27 -1.98
CA GLY A 28 -7.62 -8.99 -2.11
C GLY A 28 -6.42 -8.10 -2.42
N TYR A 29 -6.61 -6.79 -2.51
CA TYR A 29 -5.55 -5.82 -2.75
C TYR A 29 -5.26 -4.99 -1.50
N LEU A 30 -3.97 -4.71 -1.29
CA LEU A 30 -3.51 -3.81 -0.23
C LEU A 30 -3.36 -2.41 -0.82
N TYR A 31 -3.94 -1.41 -0.15
CA TYR A 31 -3.86 -0.02 -0.55
C TYR A 31 -2.98 0.73 0.43
N PHE A 32 -1.84 1.24 -0.04
CA PHE A 32 -0.88 1.99 0.79
C PHE A 32 -0.86 3.45 0.38
N SER A 33 -1.13 4.35 1.32
CA SER A 33 -1.16 5.79 1.09
C SER A 33 0.16 6.43 1.51
N ASN A 34 0.69 7.33 0.69
CA ASN A 34 1.83 8.19 0.98
C ASN A 34 1.50 9.60 0.47
N GLY A 35 1.16 10.47 1.41
CA GLY A 35 0.53 11.76 1.13
C GLY A 35 -0.75 11.59 0.30
N PRO A 36 -0.90 12.33 -0.81
CA PRO A 36 -2.12 12.29 -1.64
C PRO A 36 -2.18 11.11 -2.62
N ARG A 37 -1.12 10.30 -2.70
CA ARG A 37 -1.03 9.15 -3.61
C ARG A 37 -1.27 7.86 -2.86
N GLN A 38 -1.90 6.90 -3.55
CA GLN A 38 -2.16 5.57 -3.03
C GLN A 38 -1.70 4.50 -4.00
N SER A 39 -0.94 3.53 -3.52
CA SER A 39 -0.51 2.37 -4.29
C SER A 39 -1.46 1.20 -4.05
N GLU A 40 -2.09 0.71 -5.11
CA GLU A 40 -2.83 -0.56 -5.10
C GLU A 40 -1.83 -1.70 -5.32
N TYR A 41 -1.73 -2.61 -4.37
CA TYR A 41 -0.67 -3.60 -4.28
C TYR A 41 -1.24 -5.02 -4.23
N ASN A 42 -0.77 -5.87 -5.14
CA ASN A 42 -1.10 -7.29 -5.14
C ASN A 42 -0.10 -8.05 -4.27
N TYR A 43 -0.57 -8.59 -3.15
CA TYR A 43 0.28 -9.29 -2.19
C TYR A 43 0.85 -10.61 -2.75
N ALA A 44 0.06 -11.36 -3.53
CA ALA A 44 0.47 -12.65 -4.07
C ALA A 44 1.62 -12.52 -5.10
N THR A 45 1.58 -11.47 -5.93
CA THR A 45 2.63 -11.22 -6.94
C THR A 45 3.72 -10.26 -6.44
N ARG A 46 3.54 -9.68 -5.25
CA ARG A 46 4.42 -8.69 -4.62
C ARG A 46 4.71 -7.48 -5.52
N ARG A 47 3.66 -6.91 -6.12
CA ARG A 47 3.78 -5.80 -7.07
C ARG A 47 2.71 -4.74 -6.86
N VAL A 48 3.11 -3.49 -7.08
CA VAL A 48 2.18 -2.38 -7.28
C VAL A 48 1.48 -2.58 -8.62
N VAL A 49 0.16 -2.66 -8.60
CA VAL A 49 -0.70 -2.78 -9.78
C VAL A 49 -0.87 -1.43 -10.44
N ARG A 50 -1.16 -0.39 -9.64
CA ARG A 50 -1.31 1.00 -10.10
C ARG A 50 -1.21 1.99 -8.94
N VAL A 51 -1.07 3.27 -9.28
CA VAL A 51 -1.08 4.39 -8.34
C VAL A 51 -2.32 5.24 -8.59
N LEU A 52 -3.05 5.55 -7.52
CA LEU A 52 -4.31 6.29 -7.46
C LEU A 52 -4.14 7.56 -6.63
N LEU A 53 -5.16 8.42 -6.65
CA LEU A 53 -5.28 9.55 -5.73
C LEU A 53 -6.28 9.21 -4.62
N ASN A 54 -5.97 9.57 -3.37
CA ASN A 54 -6.72 9.10 -2.20
C ASN A 54 -8.20 9.53 -2.21
N TYR A 55 -8.52 10.69 -2.80
CA TYR A 55 -9.89 11.20 -2.83
C TYR A 55 -10.85 10.35 -3.68
N GLY A 56 -10.33 9.44 -4.52
CA GLY A 56 -11.16 8.51 -5.31
C GLY A 56 -12.09 7.63 -4.46
N TRP A 57 -11.76 7.42 -3.18
CA TRP A 57 -12.60 6.70 -2.23
C TRP A 57 -13.72 7.54 -1.61
N LEU A 58 -13.61 8.86 -1.67
CA LEU A 58 -14.46 9.80 -0.96
C LEU A 58 -15.54 10.43 -1.84
N ASN A 59 -15.61 10.02 -3.12
CA ASN A 59 -16.57 10.53 -4.12
C ASN A 59 -16.62 12.07 -4.17
N CYS A 60 -15.46 12.72 -4.08
CA CYS A 60 -15.32 14.18 -4.05
C CYS A 60 -15.41 14.80 -5.47
N TYR A 61 -16.58 14.69 -6.10
CA TYR A 61 -16.91 15.44 -7.32
C TYR A 61 -17.60 16.77 -7.00
#